data_AF-A0A3C1JCJ2-F1
#
_entry.id   AF-A0A3C1JCJ2-F1
#
_cell.length_a   1.000
_cell.length_b   1.000
_cell.length_c   1.000
_cell.angle_alpha   90.00
_cell.angle_beta   90.00
_cell.angle_gamma   90.00
#
_symmetry.space_group_name_H-M   'P 1'
#
loop_
_entity.id
_entity.type
_entity.pdbx_description
1 polymer ?
#
loop_
_entity_poly.entity_id
_entity_poly.type
_entity_poly.pdbx_seq_one_letter_code
_entity_poly.pdbx_strand_id
1 'polypeptide(L)'
;MSSARLIAVVLAAALLAGCGMAKDKAAEYYLGKARKTASAQNPGQAEVIGAFADLDRALKYAPDSPAAIEVLGRLAETAAKSGFSGAQELEAAALKKALAASPLNWTAREALTNFYSARGDTGGLEAMAAQAQEIYGSGDAGAKYSALLSGLAARASALPWIESEAYLSLNKAPDTLFEKAAAYEAGARRVLAMKAELEKLGATDPSVRKTAPAALTSAAEVAAADALRDPAALAAVCAFNARLAAEPAFKKAVEQAVQGNASLVRKDYAQARAYYQGALNHYPALIDARRQLAEADFQEGAALAAAGGNRKAASQLLYKAYGGISAVIQEAAAGGSLVPFLKPARFLGESYSLKAACLAALRAVEGDRLRNTARLEAEFKAALDEALKLNPEGRLARELLERYTKEGF
;
A
#
# COMPACT_ATOMS: atom_id res chain seq x y z
N MET A 1 -50.51 37.22 -11.13
CA MET A 1 -49.32 38.07 -10.86
C MET A 1 -49.53 39.42 -11.53
N SER A 2 -49.31 40.54 -10.85
CA SER A 2 -49.35 41.86 -11.50
C SER A 2 -48.17 42.03 -12.46
N SER A 3 -48.34 42.80 -13.54
CA SER A 3 -47.31 43.02 -14.57
C SER A 3 -45.98 43.52 -13.99
N ALA A 4 -46.02 44.30 -12.90
CA ALA A 4 -44.83 44.76 -12.19
C ALA A 4 -44.01 43.62 -11.53
N ARG A 5 -44.66 42.57 -11.01
CA ARG A 5 -43.96 41.40 -10.45
C ARG A 5 -43.30 40.54 -11.53
N LEU A 6 -43.90 40.47 -12.71
CA LEU A 6 -43.36 39.70 -13.84
C LEU A 6 -42.11 40.39 -14.43
N ILE A 7 -42.14 41.71 -14.56
CA ILE A 7 -40.99 42.52 -14.98
C ILE A 7 -39.83 42.42 -13.98
N ALA A 8 -40.11 42.48 -12.67
CA ALA A 8 -39.08 42.35 -11.64
C ALA A 8 -38.42 40.96 -11.63
N VAL A 9 -39.18 39.89 -11.86
CA VAL A 9 -38.65 38.52 -11.97
C VAL A 9 -37.80 38.35 -13.23
N VAL A 10 -38.22 38.92 -14.37
CA VAL A 10 -37.45 38.89 -15.62
C VAL A 10 -36.16 39.70 -15.52
N LEU A 11 -36.19 40.88 -14.89
CA LEU A 11 -34.98 41.69 -14.63
C LEU A 11 -34.03 41.01 -13.64
N ALA A 12 -34.54 40.40 -12.58
CA ALA A 12 -33.72 39.62 -11.65
C ALA A 12 -33.10 38.40 -12.34
N ALA A 13 -33.86 37.69 -13.18
CA ALA A 13 -33.35 36.58 -13.98
C ALA A 13 -32.29 37.04 -15.00
N ALA A 14 -32.47 38.19 -15.64
CA ALA A 14 -31.49 38.76 -16.58
C ALA A 14 -30.21 39.25 -15.89
N LEU A 15 -30.32 39.85 -14.70
CA LEU A 15 -29.16 40.28 -13.89
C LEU A 15 -28.39 39.06 -13.34
N LEU A 16 -29.09 38.00 -12.92
CA LEU A 16 -28.46 36.75 -12.48
C LEU A 16 -27.83 35.99 -13.66
N ALA A 17 -28.47 35.96 -14.84
CA ALA A 17 -27.93 35.35 -16.04
C ALA A 17 -26.70 36.11 -16.59
N GLY A 18 -26.70 37.44 -16.52
CA GLY A 18 -25.56 38.28 -16.91
C GLY A 18 -24.32 38.05 -16.03
N CYS A 19 -24.51 37.79 -14.73
CA CYS A 19 -23.42 37.43 -13.82
C CYS A 19 -22.81 36.06 -14.15
N GLY A 20 -23.58 35.09 -14.65
CA GLY A 20 -23.07 33.78 -15.07
C GLY A 20 -22.11 33.89 -16.26
N MET A 21 -22.55 34.53 -17.35
CA MET A 21 -21.73 34.68 -18.56
C MET A 21 -20.42 35.43 -18.34
N ALA A 22 -20.40 36.42 -17.45
CA ALA A 22 -19.18 37.15 -17.10
C ALA A 22 -18.19 36.26 -16.33
N LYS A 23 -18.67 35.43 -15.40
CA LYS A 23 -17.84 34.46 -14.67
C LYS A 23 -17.30 33.38 -15.60
N ASP A 24 -18.11 32.86 -16.52
CA ASP A 24 -17.67 31.84 -17.48
C ASP A 24 -16.57 32.36 -18.41
N LYS A 25 -16.72 33.59 -18.93
CA LYS A 25 -15.67 34.24 -19.73
C LYS A 25 -14.40 34.49 -18.94
N ALA A 26 -14.52 34.90 -17.68
CA ALA A 26 -13.37 35.09 -16.80
C ALA A 26 -12.67 33.74 -16.52
N ALA A 27 -13.44 32.68 -16.23
CA ALA A 27 -12.92 31.35 -16.02
C ALA A 27 -12.14 30.84 -17.24
N GLU A 28 -12.73 30.95 -18.45
CA GLU A 28 -12.08 30.50 -19.69
C GLU A 28 -10.84 31.35 -20.03
N TYR A 29 -10.85 32.66 -19.75
CA TYR A 29 -9.68 33.52 -19.95
C TYR A 29 -8.48 33.05 -19.13
N TYR A 30 -8.68 32.78 -17.83
CA TYR A 30 -7.60 32.30 -16.97
C TYR A 30 -7.21 30.85 -17.30
N LEU A 31 -8.18 30.00 -17.63
CA LEU A 31 -7.91 28.62 -18.06
C LEU A 31 -7.07 28.58 -19.34
N GLY A 32 -7.35 29.46 -20.31
CA GLY A 32 -6.57 29.58 -21.54
C GLY A 32 -5.11 29.95 -21.29
N LYS A 33 -4.83 30.82 -20.32
CA LYS A 33 -3.45 31.15 -19.91
C LYS A 33 -2.74 29.94 -19.32
N ALA A 34 -3.39 29.22 -18.41
CA ALA A 34 -2.81 28.03 -17.80
C ALA A 34 -2.54 26.91 -18.81
N ARG A 35 -3.45 26.70 -19.78
CA ARG A 35 -3.26 25.71 -20.87
C ARG A 35 -1.98 25.97 -21.66
N LYS A 36 -1.65 27.23 -21.95
CA LYS A 36 -0.43 27.59 -22.68
C LYS A 36 0.82 27.06 -21.97
N THR A 37 0.91 27.25 -20.66
CA THR A 37 2.04 26.75 -19.86
C THR A 37 2.01 25.23 -19.72
N ALA A 38 0.83 24.63 -19.51
CA ALA A 38 0.70 23.18 -19.37
C ALA A 38 1.12 22.40 -20.63
N SER A 39 0.99 23.02 -21.82
CA SER A 39 1.42 22.45 -23.11
C SER A 39 2.84 22.82 -23.53
N ALA A 40 3.57 23.62 -22.75
CA ALA A 40 4.96 23.94 -23.04
C ALA A 40 5.88 22.75 -22.72
N GLN A 41 6.94 22.54 -23.50
CA GLN A 41 7.87 21.42 -23.29
C GLN A 41 8.73 21.57 -22.03
N ASN A 42 9.16 22.80 -21.70
CA ASN A 42 10.00 23.10 -20.54
C ASN A 42 9.65 24.49 -19.98
N PRO A 43 8.44 24.68 -19.39
CA PRO A 43 8.06 25.97 -18.83
C PRO A 43 8.98 26.33 -17.66
N GLY A 44 9.33 27.62 -17.55
CA GLY A 44 10.09 28.10 -16.41
C GLY A 44 9.29 27.99 -15.11
N GLN A 45 9.96 27.78 -13.98
CA GLN A 45 9.29 27.63 -12.67
C GLN A 45 8.33 28.79 -12.34
N ALA A 46 8.71 30.03 -12.66
CA ALA A 46 7.85 31.19 -12.46
C ALA A 46 6.59 31.16 -13.33
N GLU A 47 6.69 30.64 -14.57
CA GLU A 47 5.55 30.48 -15.47
C GLU A 47 4.58 29.41 -14.97
N VAL A 48 5.12 28.31 -14.43
CA VAL A 48 4.34 27.25 -13.79
C VAL A 48 3.57 27.78 -12.58
N ILE A 49 4.24 28.51 -11.67
CA ILE A 49 3.59 29.13 -10.51
C ILE A 49 2.49 30.11 -10.96
N GLY A 50 2.77 30.91 -11.98
CA GLY A 50 1.78 31.81 -12.58
C GLY A 50 0.57 31.06 -13.15
N ALA A 51 0.80 29.92 -13.81
CA ALA A 51 -0.26 29.09 -14.37
C ALA A 51 -1.12 28.42 -13.28
N PHE A 52 -0.54 27.98 -12.16
CA PHE A 52 -1.30 27.51 -11.00
C PHE A 52 -2.17 28.65 -10.41
N ALA A 53 -1.63 29.87 -10.32
CA ALA A 53 -2.42 31.02 -9.85
C ALA A 53 -3.56 31.38 -10.81
N ASP A 54 -3.38 31.23 -12.12
CA ASP A 54 -4.44 31.41 -13.10
C ASP A 54 -5.49 30.29 -13.00
N LEU A 55 -5.10 29.04 -12.75
CA LEU A 55 -6.05 27.95 -12.47
C LEU A 55 -6.86 28.18 -11.19
N ASP A 56 -6.22 28.65 -10.11
CA ASP A 56 -6.90 29.04 -8.88
C ASP A 56 -7.97 30.12 -9.15
N ARG A 57 -7.67 31.09 -10.01
CA ARG A 57 -8.65 32.11 -10.44
C ARG A 57 -9.77 31.50 -11.28
N ALA A 58 -9.43 30.62 -12.23
CA ALA A 58 -10.42 29.95 -13.07
C ALA A 58 -11.42 29.15 -12.20
N LEU A 59 -10.91 28.37 -11.26
CA LEU A 59 -11.72 27.59 -10.31
C LEU A 59 -12.51 28.48 -9.33
N LYS A 60 -12.01 29.67 -8.99
CA LYS A 60 -12.81 30.64 -8.21
C LYS A 60 -14.05 31.12 -8.96
N TYR A 61 -13.97 31.27 -10.28
CA TYR A 61 -15.10 31.70 -11.11
C TYR A 61 -16.02 30.54 -11.51
N ALA A 62 -15.45 29.35 -11.76
CA ALA A 62 -16.16 28.13 -12.13
C ALA A 62 -15.64 26.93 -11.31
N PRO A 63 -16.07 26.79 -10.04
CA PRO A 63 -15.51 25.80 -9.11
C PRO A 63 -15.80 24.35 -9.49
N ASP A 64 -16.78 24.11 -10.36
CA ASP A 64 -17.16 22.80 -10.86
C ASP A 64 -16.52 22.44 -12.21
N SER A 65 -15.63 23.27 -12.75
CA SER A 65 -15.09 23.11 -14.11
C SER A 65 -14.20 21.86 -14.24
N PRO A 66 -14.63 20.79 -14.94
CA PRO A 66 -13.82 19.60 -15.13
C PRO A 66 -12.58 19.88 -15.98
N ALA A 67 -12.72 20.78 -16.96
CA ALA A 67 -11.62 21.21 -17.82
C ALA A 67 -10.52 21.94 -17.04
N ALA A 68 -10.87 22.69 -15.98
CA ALA A 68 -9.86 23.31 -15.12
C ALA A 68 -9.09 22.27 -14.30
N ILE A 69 -9.77 21.25 -13.78
CA ILE A 69 -9.12 20.14 -13.05
C ILE A 69 -8.21 19.33 -13.97
N GLU A 70 -8.63 19.07 -15.21
CA GLU A 70 -7.82 18.37 -16.20
C GLU A 70 -6.53 19.15 -16.54
N VAL A 71 -6.63 20.46 -16.75
CA VAL A 71 -5.46 21.31 -17.03
C VAL A 71 -4.56 21.41 -15.80
N LEU A 72 -5.12 21.40 -14.59
CA LEU A 72 -4.37 21.37 -13.34
C LEU A 72 -3.48 20.12 -13.24
N GLY A 73 -4.04 18.93 -13.50
CA GLY A 73 -3.27 17.68 -13.48
C GLY A 73 -2.17 17.65 -14.55
N ARG A 74 -2.48 18.10 -15.77
CA ARG A 74 -1.46 18.21 -16.84
C ARG A 74 -0.35 19.19 -16.49
N LEU A 75 -0.68 20.34 -15.89
CA LEU A 75 0.31 21.32 -15.45
C LEU A 75 1.23 20.71 -14.39
N ALA A 76 0.67 19.99 -13.41
CA ALA A 76 1.44 19.31 -12.38
C ALA A 76 2.39 18.25 -12.96
N GLU A 77 1.91 17.44 -13.90
CA GLU A 77 2.73 16.44 -14.59
C GLU A 77 3.86 17.07 -15.40
N THR A 78 3.57 18.09 -16.23
CA THR A 78 4.57 18.82 -17.01
C THR A 78 5.61 19.48 -16.11
N ALA A 79 5.18 20.07 -15.00
CA ALA A 79 6.06 20.70 -14.04
C ALA A 79 6.95 19.69 -13.30
N ALA A 80 6.42 18.52 -12.94
CA ALA A 80 7.19 17.43 -12.34
C ALA A 80 8.26 16.90 -13.32
N LYS A 81 7.90 16.70 -14.59
CA LYS A 81 8.85 16.33 -15.66
C LYS A 81 9.96 17.36 -15.86
N SER A 82 9.66 18.64 -15.63
CA SER A 82 10.62 19.74 -15.71
C SER A 82 11.44 19.93 -14.42
N GLY A 83 11.28 19.06 -13.42
CA GLY A 83 12.03 19.09 -12.16
C GLY A 83 11.48 20.02 -11.07
N PHE A 84 10.29 20.58 -11.23
CA PHE A 84 9.68 21.42 -10.20
C PHE A 84 8.97 20.58 -9.12
N SER A 85 9.66 20.32 -8.02
CA SER A 85 9.16 19.49 -6.91
C SER A 85 7.93 20.08 -6.19
N GLY A 86 7.70 21.39 -6.26
CA GLY A 86 6.56 22.05 -5.60
C GLY A 86 5.22 21.93 -6.33
N ALA A 87 5.20 21.40 -7.56
CA ALA A 87 3.99 21.36 -8.40
C ALA A 87 2.85 20.55 -7.77
N GLN A 88 3.19 19.41 -7.17
CA GLN A 88 2.25 18.49 -6.54
C GLN A 88 1.53 19.14 -5.34
N GLU A 89 2.23 19.95 -4.53
CA GLU A 89 1.62 20.66 -3.40
C GLU A 89 0.67 21.76 -3.88
N LEU A 90 1.01 22.45 -4.97
CA LEU A 90 0.14 23.45 -5.59
C LEU A 90 -1.12 22.83 -6.17
N GLU A 91 -1.00 21.67 -6.83
CA GLU A 91 -2.14 20.89 -7.31
C GLU A 91 -3.07 20.49 -6.14
N ALA A 92 -2.53 19.85 -5.11
CA ALA A 92 -3.34 19.44 -3.96
C ALA A 92 -4.02 20.62 -3.26
N ALA A 93 -3.33 21.76 -3.13
CA ALA A 93 -3.91 22.98 -2.56
C ALA A 93 -5.05 23.54 -3.43
N ALA A 94 -4.89 23.57 -4.75
CA ALA A 94 -5.92 24.00 -5.69
C ALA A 94 -7.15 23.07 -5.65
N LEU A 95 -6.94 21.75 -5.62
CA LEU A 95 -8.01 20.75 -5.49
C LEU A 95 -8.78 20.92 -4.18
N LYS A 96 -8.09 21.10 -3.05
CA LYS A 96 -8.72 21.37 -1.75
C LYS A 96 -9.56 22.65 -1.77
N LYS A 97 -9.07 23.73 -2.38
CA LYS A 97 -9.82 24.99 -2.54
C LYS A 97 -11.05 24.79 -3.43
N ALA A 98 -10.92 24.04 -4.53
CA ALA A 98 -12.04 23.72 -5.41
C ALA A 98 -13.14 22.96 -4.65
N LEU A 99 -12.77 21.97 -3.84
CA LEU A 99 -13.73 21.21 -3.02
C LEU A 99 -14.37 22.03 -1.89
N ALA A 100 -13.63 22.98 -1.31
CA ALA A 100 -14.19 23.91 -0.34
C ALA A 100 -15.23 24.85 -0.98
N ALA A 101 -15.01 25.26 -2.24
CA ALA A 101 -15.92 26.10 -2.99
C ALA A 101 -17.11 25.34 -3.59
N SER A 102 -16.88 24.10 -4.03
CA SER A 102 -17.91 23.18 -4.49
C SER A 102 -17.65 21.74 -4.00
N PRO A 103 -18.34 21.33 -2.92
CA PRO A 103 -18.20 19.99 -2.38
C PRO A 103 -18.65 18.87 -3.32
N LEU A 104 -19.44 19.19 -4.36
CA LEU A 104 -19.94 18.23 -5.35
C LEU A 104 -19.09 18.19 -6.63
N ASN A 105 -17.93 18.85 -6.66
CA ASN A 105 -16.98 18.70 -7.75
C ASN A 105 -16.32 17.30 -7.70
N TRP A 106 -17.00 16.33 -8.30
CA TRP A 106 -16.59 14.93 -8.35
C TRP A 106 -15.26 14.71 -9.06
N THR A 107 -14.94 15.51 -10.08
CA THR A 107 -13.65 15.46 -10.79
C THR A 107 -12.51 15.88 -9.86
N ALA A 108 -12.70 16.94 -9.07
CA ALA A 108 -11.70 17.35 -8.08
C ALA A 108 -11.54 16.32 -6.95
N ARG A 109 -12.63 15.64 -6.53
CA ARG A 109 -12.57 14.56 -5.54
C ARG A 109 -11.77 13.36 -6.04
N GLU A 110 -12.03 12.96 -7.28
CA GLU A 110 -11.33 11.85 -7.95
C GLU A 110 -9.83 12.17 -8.09
N ALA A 111 -9.49 13.35 -8.62
CA ALA A 111 -8.11 13.79 -8.76
C ALA A 111 -7.38 13.85 -7.39
N LEU A 112 -8.02 14.40 -6.35
CA LEU A 112 -7.40 14.49 -5.02
C LEU A 112 -7.25 13.11 -4.35
N THR A 113 -8.18 12.17 -4.63
CA THR A 113 -8.06 10.79 -4.17
C THR A 113 -6.86 10.10 -4.83
N ASN A 114 -6.69 10.26 -6.14
CA ASN A 114 -5.53 9.72 -6.86
C ASN A 114 -4.22 10.32 -6.35
N PHE A 115 -4.20 11.63 -6.07
CA PHE A 115 -3.05 12.30 -5.47
C PHE A 115 -2.63 11.66 -4.14
N TYR A 116 -3.56 11.49 -3.20
CA TYR A 116 -3.25 10.85 -1.92
C TYR A 116 -2.87 9.38 -2.07
N SER A 117 -3.55 8.67 -2.96
CA SER A 117 -3.24 7.27 -3.29
C SER A 117 -1.83 7.12 -3.86
N ALA A 118 -1.37 8.02 -4.73
CA ALA A 118 -0.02 7.96 -5.30
C ALA A 118 1.08 8.18 -4.24
N ARG A 119 0.77 8.92 -3.17
CA ARG A 119 1.70 9.22 -2.06
C ARG A 119 1.62 8.26 -0.88
N GLY A 120 0.61 7.39 -0.86
CA GLY A 120 0.30 6.59 0.32
C GLY A 120 -0.15 7.41 1.52
N ASP A 121 -0.78 8.56 1.30
CA ASP A 121 -1.35 9.39 2.38
C ASP A 121 -2.68 8.79 2.85
N THR A 122 -2.60 7.76 3.70
CA THR A 122 -3.75 7.06 4.27
C THR A 122 -4.64 7.99 5.11
N GLY A 123 -4.07 9.02 5.74
CA GLY A 123 -4.81 10.04 6.47
C GLY A 123 -5.64 10.94 5.55
N GLY A 124 -5.04 11.39 4.44
CA GLY A 124 -5.73 12.14 3.40
C GLY A 124 -6.86 11.35 2.74
N LEU A 125 -6.64 10.05 2.48
CA LEU A 125 -7.67 9.14 1.95
C LEU A 125 -8.83 8.95 2.93
N GLU A 126 -8.57 8.73 4.22
CA GLU A 126 -9.66 8.61 5.21
C GLU A 126 -10.44 9.93 5.37
N ALA A 127 -9.76 11.08 5.30
CA ALA A 127 -10.42 12.39 5.30
C ALA A 127 -11.34 12.57 4.09
N MET A 128 -10.90 12.16 2.89
CA MET A 128 -11.74 12.17 1.68
C MET A 128 -12.96 11.26 1.83
N ALA A 129 -12.77 10.06 2.40
CA ALA A 129 -13.85 9.13 2.64
C ALA A 129 -14.86 9.62 3.69
N ALA A 130 -14.39 10.33 4.72
CA ALA A 130 -15.25 10.96 5.74
C ALA A 130 -16.10 12.08 5.14
N GLN A 131 -15.49 12.99 4.35
CA GLN A 131 -16.24 14.04 3.65
C GLN A 131 -17.28 13.47 2.68
N ALA A 132 -16.94 12.39 1.97
CA ALA A 132 -17.89 11.70 1.11
C ALA A 132 -19.07 11.12 1.91
N GLN A 133 -18.81 10.57 3.11
CA GLN A 133 -19.85 10.06 4.01
C GLN A 133 -20.83 11.16 4.48
N GLU A 134 -20.34 12.37 4.75
CA GLU A 134 -21.19 13.52 5.12
C GLU A 134 -22.15 13.91 3.98
N ILE A 135 -21.65 13.92 2.73
CA ILE A 135 -22.49 14.18 1.55
C ILE A 135 -23.50 13.05 1.33
N TYR A 136 -23.08 11.79 1.53
CA TYR A 136 -24.00 10.66 1.47
C TYR A 136 -25.17 10.80 2.47
N GLY A 137 -24.92 11.33 3.67
CA GLY A 137 -25.96 11.55 4.67
C GLY A 137 -26.97 12.66 4.34
N SER A 138 -26.62 13.60 3.46
CA SER A 138 -27.36 14.85 3.25
C SER A 138 -27.77 15.13 1.80
N GLY A 139 -27.24 14.38 0.82
CA GLY A 139 -27.45 14.60 -0.61
C GLY A 139 -28.74 14.00 -1.19
N ASP A 140 -29.07 14.42 -2.41
CA ASP A 140 -30.06 13.75 -3.26
C ASP A 140 -29.55 12.39 -3.77
N ALA A 141 -30.38 11.64 -4.51
CA ALA A 141 -30.04 10.28 -4.94
C ALA A 141 -28.76 10.22 -5.81
N GLY A 142 -28.57 11.19 -6.72
CA GLY A 142 -27.38 11.25 -7.58
C GLY A 142 -26.13 11.63 -6.80
N ALA A 143 -26.23 12.63 -5.91
CA ALA A 143 -25.14 13.04 -5.03
C ALA A 143 -24.75 11.94 -4.04
N LYS A 144 -25.74 11.19 -3.51
CA LYS A 144 -25.50 10.00 -2.67
C LYS A 144 -24.72 8.92 -3.40
N TYR A 145 -25.12 8.61 -4.63
CA TYR A 145 -24.44 7.60 -5.43
C TYR A 145 -22.98 8.00 -5.73
N SER A 146 -22.76 9.24 -6.19
CA SER A 146 -21.41 9.76 -6.45
C SER A 146 -20.56 9.90 -5.18
N ALA A 147 -21.16 10.27 -4.04
CA ALA A 147 -20.49 10.29 -2.76
C ALA A 147 -20.05 8.88 -2.34
N LEU A 148 -20.90 7.88 -2.54
CA LEU A 148 -20.57 6.49 -2.23
C LEU A 148 -19.43 5.96 -3.12
N LEU A 149 -19.43 6.30 -4.42
CA LEU A 149 -18.31 6.01 -5.33
C LEU A 149 -17.01 6.68 -4.86
N SER A 150 -17.06 7.97 -4.51
CA SER A 150 -15.89 8.71 -4.03
C SER A 150 -15.33 8.14 -2.73
N GLY A 151 -16.19 7.80 -1.77
CA GLY A 151 -15.74 7.18 -0.53
C GLY A 151 -15.21 5.76 -0.76
N LEU A 152 -15.79 4.99 -1.70
CA LEU A 152 -15.30 3.67 -2.08
C LEU A 152 -13.89 3.77 -2.67
N ALA A 153 -13.69 4.66 -3.65
CA ALA A 153 -12.38 4.91 -4.26
C ALA A 153 -11.33 5.25 -3.18
N ALA A 154 -11.64 6.21 -2.30
CA ALA A 154 -10.70 6.63 -1.26
C ALA A 154 -10.33 5.51 -0.27
N ARG A 155 -11.33 4.77 0.25
CA ARG A 155 -11.05 3.68 1.21
C ARG A 155 -10.37 2.48 0.56
N ALA A 156 -10.76 2.13 -0.66
CA ALA A 156 -10.14 1.03 -1.38
C ALA A 156 -8.67 1.35 -1.72
N SER A 157 -8.39 2.58 -2.16
CA SER A 157 -7.01 3.04 -2.41
C SER A 157 -6.12 3.05 -1.16
N ALA A 158 -6.69 3.14 0.05
CA ALA A 158 -5.91 3.11 1.29
C ALA A 158 -5.42 1.69 1.65
N LEU A 159 -6.13 0.63 1.24
CA LEU A 159 -5.85 -0.73 1.68
C LEU A 159 -4.47 -1.27 1.28
N PRO A 160 -3.99 -1.11 0.03
CA PRO A 160 -2.63 -1.52 -0.34
C PRO A 160 -1.53 -0.83 0.47
N TRP A 161 -1.75 0.43 0.88
CA TRP A 161 -0.81 1.17 1.72
C TRP A 161 -0.82 0.66 3.16
N ILE A 162 -2.00 0.40 3.73
CA ILE A 162 -2.12 -0.20 5.06
C ILE A 162 -1.48 -1.60 5.07
N GLU A 163 -1.69 -2.40 4.03
CA GLU A 163 -1.03 -3.70 3.84
C GLU A 163 0.49 -3.56 3.85
N SER A 164 1.02 -2.58 3.12
CA SER A 164 2.46 -2.31 3.02
C SER A 164 3.04 -1.82 4.34
N GLU A 165 2.34 -0.92 5.05
CA GLU A 165 2.74 -0.45 6.37
C GLU A 165 2.75 -1.59 7.40
N ALA A 166 1.75 -2.48 7.36
CA ALA A 166 1.70 -3.68 8.21
C ALA A 166 2.88 -4.60 7.93
N TYR A 167 3.17 -4.88 6.64
CA TYR A 167 4.33 -5.67 6.22
C TYR A 167 5.65 -5.08 6.72
N LEU A 168 5.85 -3.77 6.62
CA LEU A 168 7.05 -3.10 7.15
C LEU A 168 7.14 -3.18 8.67
N SER A 169 6.00 -3.18 9.36
CA SER A 169 5.92 -3.23 10.82
C SER A 169 6.30 -4.59 11.40
N LEU A 170 6.16 -5.67 10.63
CA LEU A 170 6.65 -7.02 10.99
C LEU A 170 8.10 -7.03 11.48
N ASN A 171 8.92 -6.09 11.00
CA ASN A 171 10.35 -6.05 11.30
C ASN A 171 10.73 -5.17 12.49
N LYS A 172 9.81 -4.34 13.03
CA LYS A 172 10.23 -3.29 13.97
C LYS A 172 9.22 -2.84 15.03
N ALA A 173 7.91 -2.97 14.79
CA ALA A 173 6.91 -2.29 15.60
C ALA A 173 5.66 -3.16 15.82
N PRO A 174 5.56 -3.90 16.94
CA PRO A 174 4.44 -4.81 17.17
C PRO A 174 3.12 -4.06 17.31
N ASP A 175 3.09 -2.93 18.01
CA ASP A 175 1.87 -2.14 18.20
C ASP A 175 1.34 -1.62 16.87
N THR A 176 2.22 -1.10 16.00
CA THR A 176 1.85 -0.67 14.65
C THR A 176 1.37 -1.83 13.80
N LEU A 177 1.98 -3.01 13.90
CA LEU A 177 1.48 -4.21 13.19
C LEU A 177 0.03 -4.52 13.60
N PHE A 178 -0.27 -4.53 14.89
CA PHE A 178 -1.63 -4.81 15.38
C PHE A 178 -2.63 -3.74 14.96
N GLU A 179 -2.24 -2.47 15.06
CA GLU A 179 -3.05 -1.34 14.59
C GLU A 179 -3.39 -1.47 13.11
N LYS A 180 -2.38 -1.72 12.25
CA LYS A 180 -2.57 -1.81 10.81
C LYS A 180 -3.31 -3.07 10.39
N ALA A 181 -3.13 -4.19 11.09
CA ALA A 181 -3.92 -5.40 10.87
C ALA A 181 -5.41 -5.17 11.15
N ALA A 182 -5.74 -4.49 12.25
CA ALA A 182 -7.12 -4.12 12.57
C ALA A 182 -7.69 -3.11 11.57
N ALA A 183 -6.90 -2.10 11.18
CA ALA A 183 -7.29 -1.10 10.20
C ALA A 183 -7.57 -1.70 8.81
N TYR A 184 -6.75 -2.66 8.37
CA TYR A 184 -6.92 -3.38 7.11
C TYR A 184 -8.25 -4.15 7.09
N GLU A 185 -8.51 -4.96 8.11
CA GLU A 185 -9.77 -5.70 8.23
C GLU A 185 -11.00 -4.78 8.24
N ALA A 186 -10.96 -3.72 9.07
CA ALA A 186 -12.06 -2.76 9.15
C ALA A 186 -12.28 -2.03 7.83
N GLY A 187 -11.20 -1.63 7.15
CA GLY A 187 -11.24 -1.00 5.84
C GLY A 187 -11.83 -1.92 4.77
N ALA A 188 -11.37 -3.17 4.69
CA ALA A 188 -11.86 -4.15 3.72
C ALA A 188 -13.35 -4.46 3.91
N ARG A 189 -13.82 -4.61 5.15
CA ARG A 189 -15.25 -4.76 5.45
C ARG A 189 -16.07 -3.54 5.02
N ARG A 190 -15.56 -2.33 5.23
CA ARG A 190 -16.23 -1.09 4.77
C ARG A 190 -16.29 -1.03 3.24
N VAL A 191 -15.20 -1.35 2.55
CA VAL A 191 -15.17 -1.42 1.08
C VAL A 191 -16.23 -2.40 0.56
N LEU A 192 -16.30 -3.61 1.12
CA LEU A 192 -17.34 -4.60 0.76
C LEU A 192 -18.76 -4.06 1.00
N ALA A 193 -19.01 -3.43 2.15
CA ALA A 193 -20.32 -2.85 2.47
C ALA A 193 -20.70 -1.72 1.52
N MET A 194 -19.75 -0.84 1.15
CA MET A 194 -19.98 0.25 0.21
C MET A 194 -20.27 -0.26 -1.20
N LYS A 195 -19.58 -1.32 -1.66
CA LYS A 195 -19.91 -1.99 -2.93
C LYS A 195 -21.35 -2.54 -2.93
N ALA A 196 -21.74 -3.21 -1.85
CA ALA A 196 -23.09 -3.76 -1.73
C ALA A 196 -24.16 -2.65 -1.74
N GLU A 197 -23.91 -1.52 -1.08
CA GLU A 197 -24.84 -0.38 -1.08
C GLU A 197 -24.87 0.33 -2.46
N LEU A 198 -23.76 0.42 -3.19
CA LEU A 198 -23.75 0.94 -4.57
C LEU A 198 -24.63 0.09 -5.50
N GLU A 199 -24.51 -1.23 -5.43
CA GLU A 199 -25.34 -2.13 -6.23
C GLU A 199 -26.82 -1.99 -5.88
N LYS A 200 -27.14 -1.91 -4.59
CA LYS A 200 -28.51 -1.70 -4.11
C LYS A 200 -29.10 -0.37 -4.59
N LEU A 201 -28.36 0.73 -4.49
CA LEU A 201 -28.81 2.04 -4.97
C LEU A 201 -29.02 2.04 -6.49
N GLY A 202 -28.07 1.46 -7.24
CA GLY A 202 -28.16 1.34 -8.69
C GLY A 202 -29.27 0.41 -9.17
N ALA A 203 -29.65 -0.60 -8.38
CA ALA A 203 -30.79 -1.46 -8.66
C ALA A 203 -32.13 -0.78 -8.34
N THR A 204 -32.17 0.04 -7.28
CA THR A 204 -33.37 0.78 -6.85
C THR A 204 -33.72 1.90 -7.81
N ASP A 205 -32.72 2.65 -8.26
CA ASP A 205 -32.87 3.70 -9.26
C ASP A 205 -31.73 3.64 -10.28
N PRO A 206 -31.92 2.98 -11.43
CA PRO A 206 -30.89 2.89 -12.48
C PRO A 206 -30.45 4.24 -13.06
N SER A 207 -31.21 5.32 -12.86
CA SER A 207 -30.87 6.64 -13.40
C SER A 207 -29.66 7.27 -12.69
N VAL A 208 -29.41 6.93 -11.41
CA VAL A 208 -28.27 7.47 -10.65
C VAL A 208 -26.93 7.08 -11.28
N ARG A 209 -26.85 5.91 -11.92
CA ARG A 209 -25.64 5.46 -12.65
C ARG A 209 -25.28 6.40 -13.80
N LYS A 210 -26.26 7.06 -14.42
CA LYS A 210 -26.04 8.03 -15.51
C LYS A 210 -25.57 9.40 -15.01
N THR A 211 -25.78 9.70 -13.72
CA THR A 211 -25.39 10.97 -13.11
C THR A 211 -23.95 10.96 -12.57
N ALA A 212 -23.39 9.78 -12.34
CA ALA A 212 -22.01 9.64 -11.88
C ALA A 212 -21.02 9.92 -13.01
N PRO A 213 -19.96 10.70 -12.78
CA PRO A 213 -18.88 10.82 -13.74
C PRO A 213 -18.21 9.47 -14.03
N ALA A 214 -17.93 9.21 -15.32
CA ALA A 214 -17.33 7.96 -15.75
C ALA A 214 -15.94 7.72 -15.12
N ALA A 215 -15.12 8.77 -15.01
CA ALA A 215 -13.82 8.69 -14.36
C ALA A 215 -13.92 8.26 -12.88
N LEU A 216 -14.87 8.83 -12.14
CA LEU A 216 -15.11 8.47 -10.74
C LEU A 216 -15.59 7.02 -10.59
N THR A 217 -16.47 6.58 -11.49
CA THR A 217 -16.96 5.19 -11.51
C THR A 217 -15.79 4.24 -11.77
N SER A 218 -14.99 4.50 -12.80
CA SER A 218 -13.81 3.69 -13.14
C SER A 218 -12.79 3.67 -12.00
N ALA A 219 -12.52 4.81 -11.35
CA ALA A 219 -11.58 4.89 -10.24
C ALA A 219 -12.05 4.03 -9.05
N ALA A 220 -13.33 4.10 -8.70
CA ALA A 220 -13.90 3.30 -7.62
C ALA A 220 -13.86 1.79 -7.92
N GLU A 221 -14.19 1.40 -9.16
CA GLU A 221 -14.15 0.00 -9.59
C GLU A 221 -12.74 -0.58 -9.57
N VAL A 222 -11.77 0.14 -10.15
CA VAL A 222 -10.37 -0.29 -10.20
C VAL A 222 -9.78 -0.38 -8.79
N ALA A 223 -9.95 0.65 -7.97
CA ALA A 223 -9.45 0.66 -6.60
C ALA A 223 -10.06 -0.49 -5.78
N ALA A 224 -11.37 -0.72 -5.89
CA ALA A 224 -12.03 -1.78 -5.16
C ALA A 224 -11.67 -3.19 -5.68
N ALA A 225 -11.39 -3.34 -6.98
CA ALA A 225 -10.91 -4.60 -7.54
C ALA A 225 -9.49 -4.93 -7.05
N ASP A 226 -8.58 -3.95 -7.03
CA ASP A 226 -7.23 -4.16 -6.50
C ASP A 226 -7.23 -4.44 -5.00
N ALA A 227 -7.98 -3.65 -4.22
CA ALA A 227 -8.07 -3.81 -2.78
C ALA A 227 -8.65 -5.16 -2.32
N LEU A 228 -9.53 -5.77 -3.13
CA LEU A 228 -10.20 -7.04 -2.84
C LEU A 228 -9.71 -8.19 -3.73
N ARG A 229 -8.57 -8.03 -4.40
CA ARG A 229 -8.04 -9.00 -5.38
C ARG A 229 -7.73 -10.38 -4.79
N ASP A 230 -7.44 -10.45 -3.49
CA ASP A 230 -7.06 -11.68 -2.79
C ASP A 230 -7.94 -11.92 -1.56
N PRO A 231 -9.08 -12.62 -1.74
CA PRO A 231 -9.96 -12.97 -0.63
C PRO A 231 -9.30 -13.85 0.45
N ALA A 232 -8.31 -14.65 0.07
CA ALA A 232 -7.59 -15.51 1.01
C ALA A 232 -6.68 -14.69 1.93
N ALA A 233 -6.02 -13.66 1.39
CA ALA A 233 -5.24 -12.70 2.20
C ALA A 233 -6.14 -11.98 3.22
N LEU A 234 -7.32 -11.50 2.80
CA LEU A 234 -8.28 -10.89 3.72
C LEU A 234 -8.73 -11.87 4.81
N ALA A 235 -9.07 -13.11 4.44
CA ALA A 235 -9.47 -14.14 5.39
C ALA A 235 -8.36 -14.44 6.41
N ALA A 236 -7.10 -14.47 5.97
CA ALA A 236 -5.95 -14.66 6.85
C ALA A 236 -5.78 -13.50 7.85
N VAL A 237 -5.97 -12.25 7.42
CA VAL A 237 -5.93 -11.08 8.33
C VAL A 237 -7.07 -11.12 9.35
N CYS A 238 -8.30 -11.45 8.92
CA CYS A 238 -9.43 -11.61 9.82
C CYS A 238 -9.18 -12.73 10.86
N ALA A 239 -8.67 -13.89 10.43
CA ALA A 239 -8.34 -15.00 11.31
C ALA A 239 -7.23 -14.62 12.30
N PHE A 240 -6.24 -13.87 11.85
CA PHE A 240 -5.16 -13.33 12.69
C PHE A 240 -5.70 -12.38 13.77
N ASN A 241 -6.51 -11.39 13.40
CA ASN A 241 -7.10 -10.45 14.36
C ASN A 241 -8.02 -11.14 15.37
N ALA A 242 -8.83 -12.09 14.90
CA ALA A 242 -9.67 -12.91 15.77
C ALA A 242 -8.83 -13.68 16.80
N ARG A 243 -7.72 -14.28 16.37
CA ARG A 243 -6.80 -15.00 17.26
C ARG A 243 -6.08 -14.07 18.23
N LEU A 244 -5.63 -12.90 17.79
CA LEU A 244 -5.04 -11.89 18.67
C LEU A 244 -5.98 -11.48 19.80
N ALA A 245 -7.29 -11.39 19.51
CA ALA A 245 -8.31 -11.05 20.50
C ALA A 245 -8.64 -12.21 21.45
N ALA A 246 -8.69 -13.44 20.93
CA ALA A 246 -9.09 -14.62 21.69
C ALA A 246 -7.95 -15.23 22.53
N GLU A 247 -6.70 -15.11 22.08
CA GLU A 247 -5.55 -15.83 22.63
C GLU A 247 -4.41 -14.87 23.05
N PRO A 248 -4.35 -14.46 24.33
CA PRO A 248 -3.29 -13.58 24.83
C PRO A 248 -1.87 -14.13 24.62
N ALA A 249 -1.71 -15.46 24.69
CA ALA A 249 -0.44 -16.13 24.43
C ALA A 249 0.02 -15.96 22.97
N PHE A 250 -0.91 -16.10 22.01
CA PHE A 250 -0.61 -15.84 20.59
C PHE A 250 -0.21 -14.38 20.37
N LYS A 251 -0.97 -13.42 20.93
CA LYS A 251 -0.62 -12.00 20.85
C LYS A 251 0.78 -11.73 21.41
N LYS A 252 1.12 -12.30 22.57
CA LYS A 252 2.44 -12.11 23.17
C LYS A 252 3.56 -12.74 22.34
N ALA A 253 3.29 -13.90 21.73
CA ALA A 253 4.24 -14.56 20.84
C ALA A 253 4.54 -13.70 19.59
N VAL A 254 3.51 -13.12 18.97
CA VAL A 254 3.70 -12.23 17.82
C VAL A 254 4.46 -10.96 18.23
N GLU A 255 4.13 -10.37 19.37
CA GLU A 255 4.83 -9.19 19.91
C GLU A 255 6.34 -9.48 20.08
N GLN A 256 6.68 -10.59 20.71
CA GLN A 256 8.08 -11.00 20.90
C GLN A 256 8.76 -11.34 19.59
N ALA A 257 8.08 -12.00 18.65
CA ALA A 257 8.66 -12.27 17.32
C ALA A 257 9.04 -10.98 16.58
N VAL A 258 8.17 -9.95 16.61
CA VAL A 258 8.45 -8.65 15.99
C VAL A 258 9.59 -7.90 16.72
N GLN A 259 9.64 -7.97 18.06
CA GLN A 259 10.77 -7.42 18.84
C GLN A 259 12.09 -8.13 18.50
N GLY A 260 12.04 -9.45 18.31
CA GLY A 260 13.17 -10.25 17.83
C GLY A 260 13.68 -9.78 16.48
N ASN A 261 12.78 -9.49 15.53
CA ASN A 261 13.15 -8.94 14.22
C ASN A 261 13.87 -7.59 14.35
N ALA A 262 13.40 -6.71 15.25
CA ALA A 262 14.03 -5.43 15.51
C ALA A 262 15.46 -5.59 16.06
N SER A 263 15.69 -6.56 16.96
CA SER A 263 17.02 -6.90 17.47
C SER A 263 17.91 -7.51 16.38
N LEU A 264 17.36 -8.39 15.54
CA LEU A 264 18.07 -9.02 14.44
C LEU A 264 18.59 -7.99 13.42
N VAL A 265 17.78 -6.98 13.07
CA VAL A 265 18.19 -5.86 12.20
C VAL A 265 19.40 -5.11 12.78
N ARG A 266 19.48 -4.99 14.11
CA ARG A 266 20.62 -4.37 14.82
C ARG A 266 21.80 -5.32 15.02
N LYS A 267 21.72 -6.56 14.51
CA LYS A 267 22.68 -7.65 14.70
C LYS A 267 22.91 -8.03 16.17
N ASP A 268 21.93 -7.77 17.03
CA ASP A 268 21.92 -8.24 18.42
C ASP A 268 21.35 -9.67 18.46
N TYR A 269 22.16 -10.63 18.03
CA TYR A 269 21.71 -12.02 17.84
C TYR A 269 21.30 -12.68 19.16
N ALA A 270 21.97 -12.36 20.27
CA ALA A 270 21.63 -12.92 21.58
C ALA A 270 20.22 -12.47 22.03
N GLN A 271 19.94 -11.17 21.91
CA GLN A 271 18.62 -10.62 22.24
C GLN A 271 17.55 -11.11 21.26
N ALA A 272 17.85 -11.16 19.96
CA ALA A 272 16.92 -11.69 18.95
C ALA A 272 16.53 -13.14 19.25
N ARG A 273 17.51 -14.01 19.56
CA ARG A 273 17.26 -15.41 19.96
C ARG A 273 16.39 -15.51 21.20
N ALA A 274 16.65 -14.70 22.23
CA ALA A 274 15.83 -14.69 23.45
C ALA A 274 14.37 -14.34 23.16
N TYR A 275 14.13 -13.36 22.29
CA TYR A 275 12.78 -12.99 21.86
C TYR A 275 12.09 -14.10 21.07
N TYR A 276 12.74 -14.70 20.07
CA TYR A 276 12.13 -15.79 19.29
C TYR A 276 11.87 -17.04 20.15
N GLN A 277 12.78 -17.37 21.06
CA GLN A 277 12.56 -18.47 22.01
C GLN A 277 11.39 -18.16 22.95
N GLY A 278 11.29 -16.93 23.45
CA GLY A 278 10.11 -16.48 24.20
C GLY A 278 8.84 -16.64 23.39
N ALA A 279 8.84 -16.22 22.13
CA ALA A 279 7.68 -16.32 21.25
C ALA A 279 7.23 -17.78 21.08
N LEU A 280 8.18 -18.69 20.88
CA LEU A 280 7.93 -20.12 20.74
C LEU A 280 7.52 -20.79 22.05
N ASN A 281 7.92 -20.26 23.21
CA ASN A 281 7.44 -20.72 24.51
C ASN A 281 5.96 -20.35 24.73
N HIS A 282 5.55 -19.16 24.27
CA HIS A 282 4.15 -18.73 24.34
C HIS A 282 3.27 -19.41 23.28
N TYR A 283 3.78 -19.58 22.06
CA TYR A 283 3.03 -20.18 20.96
C TYR A 283 3.97 -21.00 20.05
N PRO A 284 4.14 -22.31 20.35
CA PRO A 284 5.11 -23.15 19.64
C PRO A 284 4.87 -23.25 18.14
N ALA A 285 3.63 -23.15 17.67
CA ALA A 285 3.25 -23.27 16.27
C ALA A 285 3.46 -21.98 15.44
N LEU A 286 4.07 -20.93 16.01
CA LEU A 286 4.36 -19.67 15.30
C LEU A 286 5.57 -19.86 14.38
N ILE A 287 5.31 -20.23 13.13
CA ILE A 287 6.38 -20.64 12.20
C ILE A 287 7.30 -19.48 11.80
N ASP A 288 6.79 -18.25 11.83
CA ASP A 288 7.60 -17.03 11.63
C ASP A 288 8.72 -16.93 12.66
N ALA A 289 8.42 -17.14 13.94
CA ALA A 289 9.44 -17.09 15.00
C ALA A 289 10.48 -18.20 14.84
N ARG A 290 10.08 -19.41 14.41
CA ARG A 290 11.02 -20.50 14.10
C ARG A 290 11.94 -20.14 12.93
N ARG A 291 11.39 -19.57 11.87
CA ARG A 291 12.16 -19.13 10.70
C ARG A 291 13.20 -18.09 11.10
N GLN A 292 12.78 -17.08 11.86
CA GLN A 292 13.64 -15.98 12.26
C GLN A 292 14.71 -16.40 13.29
N LEU A 293 14.42 -17.41 14.11
CA LEU A 293 15.43 -18.04 14.95
C LEU A 293 16.52 -18.72 14.11
N ALA A 294 16.14 -19.44 13.05
CA ALA A 294 17.10 -20.05 12.13
C ALA A 294 17.91 -18.98 11.37
N GLU A 295 17.29 -17.87 10.97
CA GLU A 295 17.98 -16.73 10.34
C GLU A 295 19.00 -16.10 11.29
N ALA A 296 18.65 -15.90 12.57
CA ALA A 296 19.58 -15.38 13.57
C ALA A 296 20.79 -16.29 13.78
N ASP A 297 20.56 -17.60 13.91
CA ASP A 297 21.62 -18.60 14.00
C ASP A 297 22.51 -18.59 12.73
N PHE A 298 21.90 -18.48 11.53
CA PHE A 298 22.62 -18.39 10.27
C PHE A 298 23.51 -17.14 10.19
N GLN A 299 22.96 -15.95 10.46
CA GLN A 299 23.70 -14.69 10.36
C GLN A 299 24.85 -14.63 11.37
N GLU A 300 24.63 -15.09 12.61
CA GLU A 300 25.68 -15.17 13.63
C GLU A 300 26.76 -16.19 13.24
N GLY A 301 26.38 -17.38 12.78
CA GLY A 301 27.31 -18.42 12.34
C GLY A 301 28.15 -17.98 11.13
N ALA A 302 27.52 -17.38 10.12
CA ALA A 302 28.20 -16.84 8.95
C ALA A 302 29.13 -15.68 9.30
N ALA A 303 28.72 -14.78 10.21
CA ALA A 303 29.56 -13.68 10.68
C ALA A 303 30.80 -14.19 11.44
N LEU A 304 30.62 -15.18 12.33
CA LEU A 304 31.74 -15.82 13.04
C LEU A 304 32.72 -16.49 12.08
N ALA A 305 32.22 -17.18 11.06
CA ALA A 305 33.05 -17.78 10.03
C ALA A 305 33.84 -16.73 9.23
N ALA A 306 33.16 -15.68 8.76
CA ALA A 306 33.77 -14.62 7.97
C ALA A 306 34.85 -13.83 8.74
N ALA A 307 34.66 -13.65 10.05
CA ALA A 307 35.62 -12.98 10.92
C ALA A 307 36.84 -13.86 11.32
N GLY A 308 36.94 -15.10 10.82
CA GLY A 308 37.97 -16.04 11.25
C GLY A 308 37.84 -16.47 12.71
N GLY A 309 36.61 -16.38 13.26
CA GLY A 309 36.30 -16.73 14.64
C GLY A 309 36.34 -18.24 14.90
N ASN A 310 35.76 -18.67 16.03
CA ASN A 310 35.74 -20.09 16.39
C ASN A 310 34.91 -20.90 15.38
N ARG A 311 35.62 -21.60 14.47
CA ARG A 311 35.02 -22.47 13.45
C ARG A 311 34.00 -23.45 14.02
N LYS A 312 34.28 -24.07 15.17
CA LYS A 312 33.36 -25.04 15.79
C LYS A 312 32.04 -24.36 16.18
N ALA A 313 32.12 -23.15 16.75
CA ALA A 313 30.95 -22.37 17.11
C ALA A 313 30.15 -21.93 15.86
N ALA A 314 30.84 -21.47 14.81
CA ALA A 314 30.23 -21.13 13.54
C ALA A 314 29.48 -22.33 12.93
N SER A 315 30.13 -23.49 12.81
CA SER A 315 29.50 -24.71 12.29
C SER A 315 28.29 -25.14 13.13
N GLN A 316 28.38 -25.07 14.46
CA GLN A 316 27.26 -25.45 15.35
C GLN A 316 26.02 -24.59 15.08
N LEU A 317 26.19 -23.28 14.93
CA LEU A 317 25.08 -22.38 14.60
C LEU A 317 24.53 -22.65 13.19
N LEU A 318 25.39 -22.88 12.21
CA LEU A 318 24.96 -23.19 10.84
C LEU A 318 24.21 -24.53 10.74
N TYR A 319 24.63 -25.57 11.46
CA TYR A 319 23.88 -26.83 11.52
C TYR A 319 22.53 -26.66 12.23
N LYS A 320 22.48 -25.84 13.28
CA LYS A 320 21.24 -25.52 13.99
C LYS A 320 20.28 -24.75 13.08
N ALA A 321 20.76 -23.75 12.35
CA ALA A 321 19.98 -23.01 11.36
C ALA A 321 19.46 -23.94 10.24
N TYR A 322 20.30 -24.80 9.70
CA TYR A 322 19.94 -25.79 8.68
C TYR A 322 18.83 -26.75 9.14
N GLY A 323 18.94 -27.28 10.36
CA GLY A 323 17.90 -28.14 10.94
C GLY A 323 16.60 -27.37 11.20
N GLY A 324 16.70 -26.17 11.77
CA GLY A 324 15.55 -25.31 12.06
C GLY A 324 14.78 -24.91 10.80
N ILE A 325 15.47 -24.47 9.74
CA ILE A 325 14.81 -24.05 8.51
C ILE A 325 14.19 -25.23 7.75
N SER A 326 14.79 -26.43 7.82
CA SER A 326 14.21 -27.63 7.25
C SER A 326 12.88 -28.00 7.92
N ALA A 327 12.78 -27.84 9.25
CA ALA A 327 11.53 -28.04 9.97
C ALA A 327 10.47 -27.00 9.60
N VAL A 328 10.87 -25.73 9.45
CA VAL A 328 9.97 -24.65 8.99
C VAL A 328 9.38 -24.95 7.61
N ILE A 329 10.19 -25.41 6.65
CA ILE A 329 9.73 -25.78 5.31
C ILE A 329 8.69 -26.90 5.37
N GLN A 330 8.93 -27.93 6.18
CA GLN A 330 8.00 -29.05 6.37
C GLN A 330 6.67 -28.60 7.00
N GLU A 331 6.73 -27.75 8.02
CA GLU A 331 5.56 -27.25 8.73
C GLU A 331 4.73 -26.26 7.89
N ALA A 332 5.39 -25.40 7.11
CA ALA A 332 4.73 -24.49 6.20
C ALA A 332 3.94 -25.23 5.11
N ALA A 333 4.46 -26.36 4.61
CA ALA A 333 3.74 -27.23 3.69
C ALA A 333 2.47 -27.86 4.30
N ALA A 334 2.40 -27.97 5.63
CA ALA A 334 1.26 -28.51 6.37
C ALA A 334 0.24 -27.44 6.83
N GLY A 335 0.42 -26.17 6.42
CA GLY A 335 -0.50 -25.07 6.78
C GLY A 335 -0.22 -24.44 8.15
N GLY A 336 1.06 -24.35 8.55
CA GLY A 336 1.48 -23.72 9.80
C GLY A 336 1.00 -22.27 10.01
N SER A 337 1.05 -21.80 11.26
CA SER A 337 0.52 -20.48 11.65
C SER A 337 1.46 -19.35 11.22
N LEU A 338 1.12 -18.70 10.11
CA LEU A 338 1.80 -17.52 9.58
C LEU A 338 1.21 -16.21 10.11
N VAL A 339 2.07 -15.23 10.36
CA VAL A 339 1.64 -13.83 10.49
C VAL A 339 1.26 -13.32 9.09
N PRO A 340 0.12 -12.61 8.93
CA PRO A 340 -0.33 -12.13 7.62
C PRO A 340 0.59 -11.04 7.04
N PHE A 341 0.26 -10.56 5.83
CA PHE A 341 0.98 -9.54 5.05
C PHE A 341 2.27 -9.99 4.35
N LEU A 342 2.73 -11.21 4.64
CA LEU A 342 3.72 -11.90 3.80
C LEU A 342 3.03 -13.01 3.01
N LYS A 343 3.16 -12.99 1.69
CA LYS A 343 2.58 -14.03 0.83
C LYS A 343 3.18 -15.41 1.18
N PRO A 344 2.38 -16.48 1.31
CA PRO A 344 2.88 -17.80 1.66
C PRO A 344 3.99 -18.31 0.73
N ALA A 345 3.84 -18.10 -0.58
CA ALA A 345 4.87 -18.46 -1.56
C ALA A 345 6.18 -17.71 -1.32
N ARG A 346 6.11 -16.41 -0.98
CA ARG A 346 7.28 -15.61 -0.66
C ARG A 346 7.95 -16.07 0.63
N PHE A 347 7.17 -16.33 1.69
CA PHE A 347 7.68 -16.90 2.94
C PHE A 347 8.45 -18.21 2.67
N LEU A 348 7.84 -19.12 1.91
CA LEU A 348 8.43 -20.42 1.61
C LEU A 348 9.68 -20.31 0.72
N GLY A 349 9.64 -19.44 -0.30
CA GLY A 349 10.81 -19.16 -1.14
C GLY A 349 11.98 -18.56 -0.36
N GLU A 350 11.70 -17.63 0.57
CA GLU A 350 12.71 -17.10 1.49
C GLU A 350 13.26 -18.20 2.41
N SER A 351 12.43 -19.11 2.94
CA SER A 351 12.89 -20.25 3.72
C SER A 351 13.78 -21.22 2.94
N TYR A 352 13.43 -21.53 1.69
CA TYR A 352 14.27 -22.36 0.81
C TYR A 352 15.61 -21.67 0.50
N SER A 353 15.60 -20.36 0.26
CA SER A 353 16.85 -19.61 0.04
C SER A 353 17.76 -19.62 1.27
N LEU A 354 17.20 -19.52 2.49
CA LEU A 354 17.96 -19.65 3.73
C LEU A 354 18.51 -21.08 3.90
N LYS A 355 17.75 -22.13 3.52
CA LYS A 355 18.27 -23.51 3.50
C LYS A 355 19.48 -23.64 2.57
N ALA A 356 19.39 -23.11 1.35
CA ALA A 356 20.51 -23.11 0.41
C ALA A 356 21.71 -22.31 0.96
N ALA A 357 21.46 -21.15 1.57
CA ALA A 357 22.52 -20.34 2.19
C ALA A 357 23.22 -21.07 3.34
N CYS A 358 22.48 -21.78 4.19
CA CYS A 358 23.05 -22.59 5.27
C CYS A 358 23.96 -23.68 4.73
N LEU A 359 23.53 -24.39 3.67
CA LEU A 359 24.33 -25.45 3.04
C LEU A 359 25.62 -24.91 2.41
N ALA A 360 25.54 -23.78 1.68
CA ALA A 360 26.70 -23.11 1.11
C ALA A 360 27.67 -22.62 2.20
N ALA A 361 27.15 -22.01 3.27
CA ALA A 361 27.97 -21.57 4.40
C ALA A 361 28.62 -22.75 5.13
N LEU A 362 27.92 -23.87 5.34
CA LEU A 362 28.49 -25.08 5.91
C LEU A 362 29.63 -25.64 5.04
N ARG A 363 29.47 -25.63 3.72
CA ARG A 363 30.53 -26.04 2.78
C ARG A 363 31.75 -25.14 2.89
N ALA A 364 31.56 -23.83 2.93
CA ALA A 364 32.65 -22.86 3.09
C ALA A 364 33.38 -23.02 4.44
N VAL A 365 32.65 -23.27 5.54
CA VAL A 365 33.24 -23.40 6.88
C VAL A 365 33.90 -24.76 7.08
N GLU A 366 33.28 -25.84 6.62
CA GLU A 366 33.78 -27.19 6.87
C GLU A 366 34.83 -27.66 5.86
N GLY A 367 34.79 -27.16 4.63
CA GLY A 367 35.67 -27.61 3.55
C GLY A 367 35.64 -29.13 3.44
N ASP A 368 36.82 -29.76 3.44
CA ASP A 368 36.98 -31.22 3.28
C ASP A 368 36.44 -32.05 4.46
N ARG A 369 36.14 -31.42 5.60
CA ARG A 369 35.54 -32.11 6.75
C ARG A 369 34.03 -32.31 6.61
N LEU A 370 33.40 -31.64 5.63
CA LEU A 370 31.98 -31.80 5.38
C LEU A 370 31.71 -33.23 4.92
N ARG A 371 30.88 -33.95 5.67
CA ARG A 371 30.46 -35.32 5.32
C ARG A 371 29.24 -35.26 4.39
N ASN A 372 29.08 -36.29 3.56
CA ASN A 372 27.95 -36.44 2.63
C ASN A 372 27.83 -35.29 1.61
N THR A 373 28.95 -34.74 1.15
CA THR A 373 29.01 -33.56 0.27
C THR A 373 28.10 -33.68 -0.96
N ALA A 374 28.09 -34.83 -1.66
CA ALA A 374 27.23 -35.03 -2.82
C ALA A 374 25.72 -34.93 -2.50
N ARG A 375 25.31 -35.43 -1.33
CA ARG A 375 23.92 -35.31 -0.86
C ARG A 375 23.58 -33.86 -0.55
N LEU A 376 24.47 -33.17 0.17
CA LEU A 376 24.26 -31.77 0.56
C LEU A 376 24.26 -30.83 -0.65
N GLU A 377 25.07 -31.11 -1.66
CA GLU A 377 25.05 -30.40 -2.93
C GLU A 377 23.70 -30.61 -3.65
N ALA A 378 23.18 -31.84 -3.71
CA ALA A 378 21.87 -32.10 -4.30
C ALA A 378 20.74 -31.37 -3.54
N GLU A 379 20.80 -31.38 -2.21
CA GLU A 379 19.85 -30.62 -1.38
C GLU A 379 19.97 -29.10 -1.57
N PHE A 380 21.19 -28.59 -1.76
CA PHE A 380 21.44 -27.19 -2.07
C PHE A 380 20.78 -26.79 -3.39
N LYS A 381 21.00 -27.56 -4.47
CA LYS A 381 20.38 -27.29 -5.78
C LYS A 381 18.86 -27.32 -5.69
N ALA A 382 18.31 -28.37 -5.08
CA ALA A 382 16.86 -28.50 -4.93
C ALA A 382 16.25 -27.33 -4.12
N ALA A 383 16.92 -26.88 -3.07
CA ALA A 383 16.46 -25.73 -2.30
C ALA A 383 16.57 -24.42 -3.09
N LEU A 384 17.65 -24.23 -3.85
CA LEU A 384 17.86 -23.04 -4.67
C LEU A 384 16.82 -22.95 -5.80
N ASP A 385 16.56 -24.05 -6.49
CA ASP A 385 15.58 -24.12 -7.58
C ASP A 385 14.17 -23.80 -7.07
N GLU A 386 13.76 -24.39 -5.94
CA GLU A 386 12.45 -24.13 -5.37
C GLU A 386 12.34 -22.68 -4.82
N ALA A 387 13.43 -22.12 -4.28
CA ALA A 387 13.48 -20.71 -3.86
C ALA A 387 13.25 -19.76 -5.04
N LEU A 388 13.91 -19.99 -6.18
CA LEU A 388 13.79 -19.16 -7.40
C LEU A 388 12.41 -19.31 -8.06
N LYS A 389 11.82 -20.51 -8.00
CA LYS A 389 10.46 -20.76 -8.48
C LYS A 389 9.40 -20.02 -7.66
N LEU A 390 9.52 -20.01 -6.34
CA LEU A 390 8.55 -19.41 -5.42
C LEU A 390 8.74 -17.91 -5.22
N ASN A 391 9.99 -17.43 -5.28
CA ASN A 391 10.34 -16.02 -5.13
C ASN A 391 11.44 -15.62 -6.13
N PRO A 392 11.09 -15.43 -7.43
CA PRO A 392 12.08 -15.13 -8.49
C PRO A 392 12.86 -13.83 -8.26
N GLU A 393 12.29 -12.89 -7.51
CA GLU A 393 12.91 -11.60 -7.18
C GLU A 393 13.78 -11.67 -5.91
N GLY A 394 13.83 -12.82 -5.24
CA GLY A 394 14.58 -13.03 -4.00
C GLY A 394 16.08 -12.82 -4.18
N ARG A 395 16.58 -11.72 -3.62
CA ARG A 395 18.00 -11.32 -3.72
C ARG A 395 18.97 -12.42 -3.29
N LEU A 396 18.73 -13.07 -2.14
CA LEU A 396 19.61 -14.13 -1.61
C LEU A 396 19.71 -15.33 -2.56
N ALA A 397 18.58 -15.82 -3.07
CA ALA A 397 18.58 -16.93 -4.03
C ALA A 397 19.30 -16.57 -5.33
N ARG A 398 19.10 -15.35 -5.85
CA ARG A 398 19.80 -14.88 -7.06
C ARG A 398 21.31 -14.75 -6.87
N GLU A 399 21.74 -14.20 -5.73
CA GLU A 399 23.17 -14.11 -5.38
C GLU A 399 23.80 -15.51 -5.21
N LEU A 400 23.07 -16.46 -4.60
CA LEU A 400 23.52 -17.85 -4.48
C LEU A 400 23.62 -18.54 -5.84
N LEU A 401 22.65 -18.34 -6.74
CA LEU A 401 22.69 -18.88 -8.10
C LEU A 401 23.88 -18.32 -8.86
N GLU A 402 24.11 -17.01 -8.81
CA GLU A 402 25.24 -16.37 -9.48
C GLU A 402 26.57 -16.97 -9.02
N ARG A 403 26.76 -17.12 -7.70
CA ARG A 403 27.96 -17.77 -7.15
C ARG A 403 28.07 -19.22 -7.59
N TYR A 404 26.99 -19.99 -7.45
CA TYR A 404 26.95 -21.41 -7.82
C TYR A 404 27.32 -21.64 -9.29
N THR A 405 26.83 -20.79 -10.20
CA THR A 405 27.17 -20.89 -11.63
C THR A 405 28.64 -20.59 -11.94
N LYS A 406 29.33 -19.81 -11.11
CA LYS A 406 30.75 -19.46 -11.29
C LYS A 406 31.69 -20.42 -10.60
N GLU A 407 31.34 -20.85 -9.40
CA GLU A 407 32.26 -21.53 -8.46
C GLU A 407 31.87 -23.00 -8.22
N GLY A 408 30.66 -23.41 -8.58
CA GLY A 408 30.10 -24.69 -8.13
C GLY A 408 29.64 -24.62 -6.67
N PHE A 409 29.54 -25.78 -6.02
CA PHE A 409 29.08 -25.91 -4.62
C PHE A 409 30.20 -25.77 -3.58
#